data_AF-A0AA42ZWD5-F1
#
_entry.id   AF-A0AA42ZWD5-F1
#
_cell.length_a   1.000
_cell.length_b   1.000
_cell.length_c   1.000
_cell.angle_alpha   90.00
_cell.angle_beta   90.00
_cell.angle_gamma   90.00
#
_symmetry.space_group_name_H-M   'P 1'
#
loop_
_entity.id
_entity.type
_entity.pdbx_description
1 polymer ?
#
loop_
_entity_poly.entity_id
_entity_poly.type
_entity_poly.pdbx_seq_one_letter_code
_entity_poly.pdbx_strand_id
1 'polypeptide(L)'
;LLNPIGHFSVAASFGNVHGVYKPGNVKLRPEILKNSQSLVQATHQTGPNPLHLVFHGGSGSEKSKITEAVGYGVFKMNIDTDTQFAFSEPVGRFVNENPKAFLYQVDPEDGTPYKKFYDPRKYLRAGEQGVVARLQEACEDLGSKGNSIASA
;
A
#
# COMPACT_ATOMS: atom_id res chain seq x y z
N LEU A 1 14.52 -8.24 -26.29
CA LEU A 1 14.19 -8.47 -24.86
C LEU A 1 15.43 -8.21 -24.02
N LEU A 2 15.30 -7.60 -22.84
CA LEU A 2 16.45 -7.25 -21.97
C LEU A 2 16.96 -8.46 -21.15
N ASN A 3 16.52 -9.68 -21.43
CA ASN A 3 16.93 -10.89 -20.71
C ASN A 3 18.46 -11.07 -20.54
N PRO A 4 19.33 -10.69 -21.52
CA PRO A 4 20.78 -10.87 -21.35
C PRO A 4 21.41 -10.05 -20.21
N ILE A 5 20.74 -8.99 -19.73
CA ILE A 5 21.22 -8.20 -18.58
C ILE A 5 20.69 -8.70 -17.24
N GLY A 6 19.96 -9.82 -17.23
CA GLY A 6 19.37 -10.43 -16.04
C GLY A 6 17.88 -10.12 -15.86
N HIS A 7 17.36 -10.45 -14.68
CA HIS A 7 15.96 -10.16 -14.34
C HIS A 7 15.77 -8.65 -14.14
N PHE A 8 14.83 -8.07 -14.89
CA PHE A 8 14.44 -6.67 -14.79
C PHE A 8 12.93 -6.55 -14.72
N SER A 9 12.45 -5.43 -14.19
CA SER A 9 11.04 -5.08 -14.11
C SER A 9 10.80 -3.66 -14.62
N VAL A 10 9.60 -3.39 -15.14
CA VAL A 10 9.27 -2.11 -15.79
C VAL A 10 8.15 -1.42 -15.03
N ALA A 11 8.41 -0.19 -14.58
CA ALA A 11 7.38 0.73 -14.09
C ALA A 11 6.98 1.67 -15.23
N ALA A 12 5.90 1.33 -15.93
CA ALA A 12 5.35 2.20 -16.97
C ALA A 12 4.45 3.27 -16.35
N SER A 13 4.46 4.47 -16.91
CA SER A 13 3.48 5.51 -16.55
C SER A 13 2.16 5.25 -17.26
N PHE A 14 1.10 5.02 -16.50
CA PHE A 14 -0.25 4.75 -17.05
C PHE A 14 -1.33 5.62 -16.38
N GLY A 15 -0.97 6.85 -16.01
CA GLY A 15 -1.85 7.78 -15.29
C GLY A 15 -1.78 7.63 -13.77
N ASN A 16 -0.84 6.82 -13.28
CA ASN A 16 -0.53 6.68 -11.86
C ASN A 16 0.20 7.92 -11.32
N VAL A 17 -0.07 8.27 -10.07
CA VAL A 17 0.51 9.44 -9.39
C VAL A 17 0.97 9.03 -7.98
N HIS A 18 2.03 9.65 -7.47
CA HIS A 18 2.50 9.40 -6.10
C HIS A 18 1.81 10.34 -5.11
N GLY A 19 1.26 9.79 -4.02
CA GLY A 19 0.58 10.55 -2.96
C GLY A 19 -0.94 10.40 -2.99
N VAL A 20 -1.63 11.08 -2.08
CA VAL A 20 -3.10 11.12 -2.02
C VAL A 20 -3.60 12.39 -2.70
N TYR A 21 -4.51 12.20 -3.66
CA TYR A 21 -5.19 13.28 -4.36
C TYR A 21 -6.69 13.22 -4.08
N LYS A 22 -7.40 14.32 -4.35
CA LYS A 22 -8.86 14.32 -4.30
C LYS A 22 -9.41 13.21 -5.21
N PRO A 23 -10.45 12.47 -4.77
CA PRO A 23 -11.12 11.47 -5.61
C PRO A 23 -11.46 12.05 -6.98
N GLY A 24 -11.17 11.29 -8.05
CA GLY A 24 -11.39 11.70 -9.44
C GLY A 24 -10.22 12.42 -10.13
N ASN A 25 -9.17 12.81 -9.40
CA ASN A 25 -7.98 13.44 -10.00
C ASN A 25 -7.00 12.41 -10.60
N VAL A 26 -6.93 11.20 -10.04
CA VAL A 26 -6.12 10.12 -10.59
C VAL A 26 -6.94 9.40 -11.65
N LYS A 27 -6.48 9.44 -12.89
CA LYS A 27 -7.13 8.77 -14.04
C LYS A 27 -6.23 7.65 -14.52
N LEU A 28 -6.30 6.51 -13.83
CA LEU A 28 -5.57 5.32 -14.22
C LEU A 28 -6.07 4.79 -15.56
N ARG A 29 -5.13 4.36 -16.39
CA ARG A 29 -5.36 3.76 -17.70
C ARG A 29 -4.69 2.38 -17.81
N PRO A 30 -5.14 1.35 -17.07
CA PRO A 30 -4.52 0.02 -17.09
C PRO A 30 -4.46 -0.61 -18.48
N GLU A 31 -5.31 -0.20 -19.42
CA GLU A 31 -5.26 -0.66 -20.81
C GLU A 31 -3.94 -0.33 -21.51
N ILE A 32 -3.17 0.67 -21.05
CA ILE A 32 -1.80 0.91 -21.53
C ILE A 32 -0.94 -0.33 -21.25
N LEU A 33 -1.03 -0.89 -20.04
CA LEU A 33 -0.26 -2.08 -19.65
C LEU A 33 -0.65 -3.30 -20.50
N LYS A 34 -1.96 -3.52 -20.67
CA LYS A 34 -2.49 -4.58 -21.55
C LYS A 34 -1.94 -4.46 -22.96
N ASN A 35 -2.01 -3.26 -23.54
CA ASN A 35 -1.57 -3.01 -24.90
C ASN A 35 -0.05 -3.16 -25.04
N SER A 36 0.73 -2.77 -24.01
CA SER A 36 2.18 -2.99 -23.97
C SER A 36 2.53 -4.47 -23.98
N GLN A 37 1.86 -5.31 -23.19
CA GLN A 37 2.05 -6.77 -23.22
C GLN A 37 1.78 -7.32 -24.62
N SER A 38 0.62 -7.00 -25.20
CA SER A 38 0.20 -7.46 -26.53
C SER A 38 1.19 -7.05 -27.62
N LEU A 39 1.68 -5.81 -27.59
CA LEU A 39 2.61 -5.31 -28.59
C LEU A 39 3.95 -6.05 -28.52
N VAL A 40 4.55 -6.13 -27.33
CA VAL A 40 5.83 -6.83 -27.14
C VAL A 40 5.70 -8.31 -27.50
N GLN A 41 4.59 -8.94 -27.12
CA GLN A 41 4.31 -10.33 -27.46
C GLN A 41 4.23 -10.55 -28.97
N ALA A 42 3.52 -9.69 -29.70
CA ALA A 42 3.40 -9.80 -31.15
C ALA A 42 4.72 -9.48 -31.87
N THR A 43 5.43 -8.43 -31.46
CA THR A 43 6.68 -7.99 -32.11
C THR A 43 7.82 -8.98 -31.93
N HIS A 44 7.92 -9.60 -30.75
CA HIS A 44 9.02 -10.51 -30.41
C HIS A 44 8.59 -11.99 -30.33
N GLN A 45 7.34 -12.30 -30.66
CA GLN A 45 6.79 -13.66 -30.70
C GLN A 45 7.04 -14.43 -29.40
N THR A 46 6.79 -13.76 -28.27
CA THR A 46 7.03 -14.33 -26.93
C THR A 46 5.84 -15.14 -26.44
N GLY A 47 5.99 -15.77 -25.27
CA GLY A 47 4.86 -16.23 -24.47
C GLY A 47 4.00 -15.09 -23.91
N PRO A 48 2.92 -15.41 -23.19
CA PRO A 48 2.00 -14.43 -22.61
C PRO A 48 2.69 -13.57 -21.54
N ASN A 49 2.26 -12.31 -21.43
CA ASN A 49 2.75 -11.32 -20.46
C ASN A 49 4.29 -11.24 -20.37
N PRO A 50 4.99 -10.93 -21.46
CA PRO A 50 6.47 -10.89 -21.48
C PRO A 50 7.10 -9.80 -20.60
N LEU A 51 6.32 -8.82 -20.13
CA LEU A 51 6.80 -7.73 -19.27
C LEU A 51 6.46 -8.01 -17.80
N HIS A 52 7.47 -7.93 -16.94
CA HIS A 52 7.29 -7.92 -15.48
C HIS A 52 6.99 -6.49 -15.02
N LEU A 53 5.71 -6.16 -14.83
CA LEU A 53 5.26 -4.78 -14.60
C LEU A 53 5.19 -4.43 -13.11
N VAL A 54 5.52 -3.17 -12.81
CA VAL A 54 5.44 -2.60 -11.46
C VAL A 54 4.47 -1.41 -11.45
N PHE A 55 3.52 -1.42 -10.52
CA PHE A 55 2.58 -0.34 -10.31
C PHE A 55 3.08 0.59 -9.19
N HIS A 56 3.61 1.75 -9.60
CA HIS A 56 3.96 2.84 -8.70
C HIS A 56 2.73 3.68 -8.32
N GLY A 57 2.65 4.17 -7.08
CA GLY A 57 1.55 5.05 -6.66
C GLY A 57 0.20 4.34 -6.52
N GLY A 58 0.19 3.18 -5.87
CA GLY A 58 -1.03 2.39 -5.67
C GLY A 58 -1.99 2.99 -4.64
N SER A 59 -1.51 3.85 -3.74
CA SER A 59 -2.34 4.47 -2.70
C SER A 59 -3.49 5.29 -3.27
N GLY A 60 -4.69 5.10 -2.71
CA GLY A 60 -5.92 5.77 -3.18
C GLY A 60 -6.45 5.34 -4.56
N SER A 61 -5.89 4.30 -5.18
CA SER A 61 -6.37 3.76 -6.45
C SER A 61 -7.68 2.99 -6.29
N GLU A 62 -8.55 3.04 -7.31
CA GLU A 62 -9.76 2.23 -7.36
C GLU A 62 -9.42 0.73 -7.40
N LYS A 63 -10.09 -0.09 -6.58
CA LYS A 63 -9.85 -1.54 -6.50
C LYS A 63 -9.98 -2.24 -7.85
N SER A 64 -10.98 -1.84 -8.65
CA SER A 64 -11.18 -2.35 -10.02
C SER A 64 -9.95 -2.11 -10.91
N LYS A 65 -9.30 -0.95 -10.79
CA LYS A 65 -8.09 -0.60 -11.55
C LYS A 65 -6.86 -1.37 -11.08
N ILE A 66 -6.77 -1.67 -9.79
CA ILE A 66 -5.75 -2.59 -9.25
C ILE A 66 -5.94 -3.98 -9.85
N THR A 67 -7.17 -4.53 -9.81
CA THR A 67 -7.48 -5.85 -10.39
C THR A 67 -7.15 -5.91 -11.89
N GLU A 68 -7.53 -4.89 -12.67
CA GLU A 68 -7.18 -4.80 -14.09
C GLU A 68 -5.65 -4.84 -14.29
N ALA A 69 -4.91 -4.00 -13.57
CA ALA A 69 -3.46 -3.89 -13.70
C ALA A 69 -2.75 -5.22 -13.34
N VAL A 70 -3.17 -5.88 -12.25
CA VAL A 70 -2.68 -7.21 -11.86
C VAL A 70 -2.96 -8.24 -12.95
N GLY A 71 -4.17 -8.24 -13.53
CA GLY A 71 -4.52 -9.10 -14.65
C GLY A 71 -3.67 -8.89 -15.91
N TYR A 72 -3.03 -7.73 -16.05
CA TYR A 72 -2.14 -7.39 -17.18
C TYR A 72 -0.66 -7.64 -16.87
N GLY A 73 -0.34 -8.33 -15.77
CA GLY A 73 1.04 -8.74 -15.45
C GLY A 73 1.77 -7.78 -14.49
N VAL A 74 1.05 -6.92 -13.78
CA VAL A 74 1.62 -6.27 -12.59
C VAL A 74 1.80 -7.31 -11.49
N PHE A 75 3.05 -7.48 -11.05
CA PHE A 75 3.41 -8.41 -9.97
C PHE A 75 3.86 -7.69 -8.68
N LYS A 76 4.11 -6.38 -8.76
CA LYS A 76 4.56 -5.55 -7.65
C LYS A 76 3.81 -4.22 -7.66
N MET A 77 3.19 -3.85 -6.55
CA MET A 77 2.61 -2.53 -6.35
C MET A 77 3.29 -1.82 -5.17
N ASN A 78 3.58 -0.54 -5.33
CA ASN A 78 4.08 0.31 -4.25
C ASN A 78 2.90 0.94 -3.49
N ILE A 79 2.92 0.81 -2.17
CA ILE A 79 2.00 1.45 -1.24
C ILE A 79 2.82 2.18 -0.19
N ASP A 80 2.44 3.42 0.12
CA ASP A 80 3.15 4.23 1.12
C ASP A 80 2.18 5.19 1.83
N THR A 81 1.53 6.09 1.10
CA THR A 81 0.66 7.10 1.71
C THR A 81 -0.51 6.49 2.49
N ASP A 82 -1.13 5.42 1.97
CA ASP A 82 -2.19 4.73 2.71
C ASP A 82 -1.67 4.06 3.98
N THR A 83 -0.44 3.52 3.98
CA THR A 83 0.17 2.94 5.18
C THR A 83 0.58 4.00 6.20
N GLN A 84 1.01 5.19 5.75
CA GLN A 84 1.26 6.34 6.62
C GLN A 84 -0.01 6.77 7.35
N PHE A 85 -1.14 6.87 6.62
CA PHE A 85 -2.43 7.21 7.21
C PHE A 85 -2.93 6.10 8.14
N ALA A 86 -2.83 4.83 7.74
CA ALA A 86 -3.23 3.68 8.55
C ALA A 86 -2.44 3.58 9.87
N PHE A 87 -1.19 4.04 9.90
CA PHE A 87 -0.44 4.18 11.15
C PHE A 87 -0.90 5.38 11.98
N SER A 88 -1.08 6.53 11.32
CA SER A 88 -1.31 7.82 11.99
C SER A 88 -2.70 7.93 12.60
N GLU A 89 -3.74 7.40 11.93
CA GLU A 89 -5.13 7.53 12.37
C GLU A 89 -5.37 6.87 13.74
N PRO A 90 -4.98 5.60 14.01
CA PRO A 90 -5.18 4.99 15.32
C PRO A 90 -4.36 5.67 16.43
N VAL A 91 -3.15 6.15 16.11
CA VAL A 91 -2.32 6.92 17.06
C VAL A 91 -3.02 8.22 17.44
N GLY A 92 -3.47 9.00 16.44
CA GLY A 92 -4.20 10.25 16.67
C GLY A 92 -5.48 10.05 17.46
N ARG A 93 -6.24 8.98 17.17
CA ARG A 93 -7.42 8.59 17.94
C ARG A 93 -7.08 8.30 19.40
N PHE A 94 -6.04 7.49 19.64
CA PHE A 94 -5.60 7.14 21.00
C PHE A 94 -5.20 8.38 21.81
N VAL A 95 -4.48 9.33 21.19
CA VAL A 95 -4.10 10.60 21.84
C VAL A 95 -5.33 11.45 22.16
N ASN A 96 -6.25 11.59 21.20
CA ASN A 96 -7.47 12.39 21.37
C ASN A 96 -8.43 11.83 22.42
N GLU A 97 -8.44 10.52 22.63
CA GLU A 97 -9.22 9.86 23.68
C GLU A 97 -8.57 10.00 25.07
N ASN A 98 -7.26 10.30 25.14
CA ASN A 98 -6.49 10.37 26.38
C ASN A 98 -5.69 11.69 26.52
N PRO A 99 -6.27 12.87 26.27
CA PRO A 99 -5.50 14.11 26.06
C PRO A 99 -4.67 14.51 27.29
N LYS A 100 -5.22 14.38 28.50
CA LYS A 100 -4.50 14.70 29.75
C LYS A 100 -3.26 13.81 29.94
N ALA A 101 -3.31 12.55 29.50
CA ALA A 101 -2.21 11.60 29.66
C ALA A 101 -0.97 11.96 28.85
N PHE A 102 -1.11 12.73 27.76
CA PHE A 102 -0.01 13.19 26.92
C PHE A 102 0.51 14.58 27.33
N LEU A 103 -0.07 15.19 28.36
CA LEU A 103 0.34 16.49 28.90
C LEU A 103 0.91 16.36 30.32
N TYR A 104 0.40 15.42 31.11
CA TYR A 104 0.78 15.24 32.50
C TYR A 104 1.16 13.78 32.80
N GLN A 105 2.19 13.59 33.62
CA GLN A 105 2.56 12.26 34.09
C GLN A 105 1.56 11.71 35.12
N VAL A 106 1.02 12.61 35.94
CA VAL A 106 0.02 12.39 36.99
C VAL A 106 -0.98 13.54 36.89
N ASP A 107 -2.27 13.25 37.01
CA ASP A 107 -3.33 14.26 36.91
C ASP A 107 -3.17 15.35 38.00
N PRO A 108 -3.19 16.65 37.64
CA PRO A 108 -3.02 17.73 38.59
C PRO A 108 -4.22 17.94 39.54
N GLU A 109 -5.40 17.41 39.22
CA GLU A 109 -6.62 17.57 40.01
C GLU A 109 -6.83 16.41 40.97
N ASP A 110 -6.67 15.16 40.51
CA ASP A 110 -7.03 13.97 41.28
C ASP A 110 -5.87 13.01 41.57
N GLY A 111 -4.67 13.29 41.06
CA GLY A 111 -3.50 12.46 41.30
C GLY A 111 -3.45 11.15 40.50
N THR A 112 -4.33 10.95 39.50
CA THR A 112 -4.34 9.74 38.67
C THR A 112 -3.06 9.61 37.85
N PRO A 113 -2.29 8.50 37.96
CA PRO A 113 -1.08 8.29 37.16
C PRO A 113 -1.42 7.86 35.72
N TYR A 114 -0.85 8.56 34.74
CA TYR A 114 -1.13 8.34 33.31
C TYR A 114 -0.17 7.38 32.60
N LYS A 115 0.76 6.74 33.32
CA LYS A 115 1.79 5.85 32.74
C LYS A 115 1.24 4.83 31.76
N LYS A 116 0.08 4.24 32.05
CA LYS A 116 -0.53 3.20 31.21
C LYS A 116 -1.01 3.70 29.85
N PHE A 117 -1.05 5.01 29.62
CA PHE A 117 -1.52 5.64 28.38
C PHE A 117 -0.37 6.26 27.58
N TYR A 118 0.52 7.04 28.22
CA TYR A 118 1.65 7.67 27.51
C TYR A 118 2.81 6.71 27.22
N ASP A 119 2.79 5.49 27.77
CA ASP A 119 3.78 4.46 27.42
C ASP A 119 3.79 4.26 25.89
N PRO A 120 4.92 4.54 25.20
CA PRO A 120 4.97 4.49 23.74
C PRO A 120 4.47 3.18 23.13
N ARG A 121 4.66 2.07 23.84
CA ARG A 121 4.22 0.75 23.40
C ARG A 121 2.71 0.65 23.23
N LYS A 122 1.92 1.52 23.87
CA LYS A 122 0.46 1.51 23.79
C LYS A 122 -0.03 2.13 22.49
N TYR A 123 0.31 3.39 22.25
CA TYR A 123 -0.17 4.08 21.05
C TYR A 123 0.60 3.64 19.78
N LEU A 124 1.89 3.31 19.87
CA LEU A 124 2.62 2.74 18.72
C LEU A 124 2.02 1.40 18.30
N ARG A 125 1.60 0.55 19.25
CA ARG A 125 0.92 -0.71 18.94
C ARG A 125 -0.40 -0.48 18.21
N ALA A 126 -1.16 0.55 18.57
CA ALA A 126 -2.37 0.92 17.84
C ALA A 126 -2.05 1.29 16.38
N GLY A 127 -0.98 2.07 16.15
CA GLY A 127 -0.50 2.38 14.80
C GLY A 127 -0.05 1.15 14.01
N GLU A 128 0.71 0.23 14.63
CA GLU A 128 1.10 -1.04 14.02
C GLU A 128 -0.12 -1.87 13.60
N GLN A 129 -1.15 -1.95 14.45
CA GLN A 129 -2.39 -2.68 14.13
C GLN A 129 -3.12 -2.07 12.93
N GLY A 130 -3.12 -0.75 12.80
CA GLY A 130 -3.65 -0.06 11.62
C GLY A 130 -2.88 -0.41 10.34
N VAL A 131 -1.55 -0.42 10.40
CA VAL A 131 -0.70 -0.84 9.26
C VAL A 131 -0.95 -2.31 8.90
N VAL A 132 -1.05 -3.20 9.89
CA VAL A 132 -1.37 -4.63 9.66
C VAL A 132 -2.70 -4.77 8.92
N ALA A 133 -3.75 -4.07 9.37
CA ALA A 133 -5.05 -4.10 8.70
C ALA A 133 -4.96 -3.60 7.25
N ARG A 134 -4.23 -2.50 7.01
CA ARG A 134 -4.06 -1.96 5.66
C ARG A 134 -3.26 -2.88 4.74
N LEU A 135 -2.24 -3.57 5.26
CA LEU A 135 -1.46 -4.55 4.50
C LEU A 135 -2.28 -5.81 4.19
N GLN A 136 -3.15 -6.26 5.10
CA GLN A 136 -4.08 -7.36 4.82
C GLN A 136 -5.02 -7.02 3.65
N GLU A 137 -5.59 -5.81 3.65
CA GLU A 137 -6.37 -5.32 2.51
C GLU A 137 -5.54 -5.30 1.21
N ALA A 138 -4.30 -4.79 1.26
CA ALA A 138 -3.44 -4.76 0.08
C ALA A 138 -3.14 -6.17 -0.47
N CYS A 139 -2.96 -7.16 0.41
CA CYS A 139 -2.80 -8.56 0.00
C CYS A 139 -4.06 -9.14 -0.66
N GLU A 140 -5.25 -8.73 -0.23
CA GLU A 140 -6.52 -9.10 -0.86
C GLU A 140 -6.66 -8.44 -2.24
N ASP A 141 -6.47 -7.11 -2.31
CA ASP A 141 -6.60 -6.34 -3.54
C ASP A 141 -5.62 -6.83 -4.63
N LEU A 142 -4.43 -7.28 -4.23
CA LEU A 142 -3.40 -7.83 -5.14
C LEU A 142 -3.53 -9.33 -5.39
N GLY A 143 -4.47 -10.03 -4.76
CA GLY A 143 -4.63 -11.48 -4.90
C GLY A 143 -3.50 -12.33 -4.30
N SER A 144 -2.66 -11.75 -3.43
CA SER A 144 -1.54 -12.45 -2.81
C SER A 144 -1.88 -13.11 -1.47
N LYS A 145 -3.04 -12.79 -0.88
CA LYS A 145 -3.51 -13.41 0.37
C LYS A 145 -3.55 -14.94 0.25
N GLY A 146 -2.88 -15.63 1.17
CA GLY A 146 -2.84 -17.09 1.23
C GLY A 146 -1.81 -17.74 0.29
N ASN A 147 -1.06 -16.97 -0.50
CA ASN A 147 -0.08 -17.48 -1.47
C ASN A 147 1.38 -17.31 -0.99
N SER A 148 1.62 -17.40 0.32
CA SER A 148 2.98 -17.35 0.87
C SER A 148 3.80 -18.56 0.39
N ILE A 149 5.02 -18.31 -0.09
CA ILE A 149 6.00 -19.37 -0.40
C ILE A 149 6.84 -19.78 0.82
N ALA A 150 6.75 -19.04 1.92
CA ALA A 150 7.40 -19.41 3.17
C ALA A 150 6.65 -20.57 3.82
N SER A 151 7.36 -21.65 4.16
CA SER A 151 6.84 -22.72 5.01
C SER A 151 6.65 -22.23 6.43
N ALA A 152 5.48 -22.54 7.02
CA ALA A 152 5.19 -22.29 8.42
C ALA A 152 5.98 -23.22 9.36
#